data_AF-A0A7V3RYV3-F1
#
_entry.id   AF-A0A7V3RYV3-F1
#
_cell.length_a   1.000
_cell.length_b   1.000
_cell.length_c   1.000
_cell.angle_alpha   90.00
_cell.angle_beta   90.00
_cell.angle_gamma   90.00
#
_symmetry.space_group_name_H-M   'P 1'
#
loop_
_entity.id
_entity.type
_entity.pdbx_description
1 polymer ?
#
loop_
_entity_poly.entity_id
_entity_poly.type
_entity_poly.pdbx_seq_one_letter_code
_entity_poly.pdbx_strand_id
1 'polypeptide(L)'
;MRLRILVVCGLCLAIILSGCKSRKGSQSLLEKPVEELTAKDMARMQAVIETSQGVLKFRFFPEDAPNHCRNFIKLAKSGFYDGLTFHRVIKGFMIQGGDPRGDGSGGPGYTINAEFNSRPHLQGTVSMARTPDPNSAGSQFFICLEPQPGLDRQYTVFGQLTEGLDVLLAIGSTPTTGPNGSPPDRPLKPVVMKKVHIEIAD
;
A
#
# COMPACT_ATOMS: atom_id res chain seq x y z
N MET A 1 -70.51 -34.20 -20.46
CA MET A 1 -70.31 -32.87 -21.07
C MET A 1 -70.02 -31.85 -19.97
N ARG A 2 -68.74 -31.58 -19.69
CA ARG A 2 -68.18 -30.29 -19.21
C ARG A 2 -66.68 -30.45 -19.00
N LEU A 3 -65.96 -29.76 -19.88
CA LEU A 3 -64.52 -29.61 -20.03
C LEU A 3 -63.94 -28.79 -18.86
N ARG A 4 -62.80 -29.20 -18.31
CA ARG A 4 -61.86 -28.30 -17.61
C ARG A 4 -60.42 -28.67 -17.92
N ILE A 5 -59.79 -27.76 -18.65
CA ILE A 5 -58.37 -27.65 -18.97
C ILE A 5 -57.64 -27.11 -17.73
N LEU A 6 -56.47 -27.65 -17.38
CA LEU A 6 -55.44 -26.96 -16.59
C LEU A 6 -54.07 -27.55 -17.00
N VAL A 7 -53.44 -26.97 -18.03
CA VAL A 7 -52.25 -26.10 -17.97
C VAL A 7 -51.07 -26.73 -17.21
N VAL A 8 -50.16 -27.30 -18.00
CA VAL A 8 -48.75 -27.57 -17.64
C VAL A 8 -48.03 -26.22 -17.64
N CYS A 9 -47.51 -25.79 -16.49
CA CYS A 9 -46.61 -24.63 -16.42
C CYS A 9 -45.24 -25.11 -15.95
N GLY A 10 -44.33 -25.29 -16.90
CA GLY A 10 -42.91 -25.41 -16.63
C GLY A 10 -42.37 -24.05 -16.19
N LEU A 11 -41.62 -24.02 -15.09
CA LEU A 11 -40.74 -22.90 -14.79
C LEU A 11 -39.34 -23.47 -14.61
N CYS A 12 -38.55 -23.30 -15.67
CA CYS A 12 -37.11 -23.50 -15.66
C CYS A 12 -36.49 -22.61 -14.57
N LEU A 13 -35.89 -23.24 -13.56
CA LEU A 13 -35.01 -22.57 -12.61
C LEU A 13 -33.68 -22.27 -13.32
N ALA A 14 -33.64 -21.18 -14.08
CA ALA A 14 -32.40 -20.65 -14.63
C ALA A 14 -31.63 -19.99 -13.48
N ILE A 15 -30.72 -20.74 -12.87
CA ILE A 15 -29.71 -20.22 -11.95
C ILE A 15 -28.79 -19.30 -12.77
N ILE A 16 -28.90 -17.99 -12.53
CA ILE A 16 -28.05 -16.97 -13.13
C ILE A 16 -26.63 -17.14 -12.57
N LEU A 17 -25.78 -17.90 -13.24
CA LEU A 17 -24.34 -17.93 -13.03
C LEU A 17 -23.68 -16.78 -13.80
N SER A 18 -23.91 -15.54 -13.37
CA SER A 18 -23.22 -14.36 -13.95
C SER A 18 -22.23 -13.75 -12.96
N GLY A 19 -21.18 -14.50 -12.62
CA GLY A 19 -20.14 -14.03 -11.69
C GLY A 19 -18.76 -14.71 -11.79
N CYS A 20 -18.61 -15.82 -12.51
CA CYS A 20 -17.35 -16.58 -12.50
C CYS A 20 -16.23 -16.03 -13.40
N LYS A 21 -16.51 -15.13 -14.35
CA LYS A 21 -15.50 -14.66 -15.32
C LYS A 21 -14.55 -13.59 -14.75
N SER A 22 -15.05 -12.70 -13.88
CA SER A 22 -14.24 -11.61 -13.29
C SER A 22 -13.25 -12.13 -12.23
N ARG A 23 -13.66 -13.06 -11.37
CA ARG A 23 -12.80 -13.61 -10.30
C ARG A 23 -11.57 -14.36 -10.81
N LYS A 24 -11.68 -15.09 -11.92
CA LYS A 24 -10.55 -15.86 -12.48
C LYS A 24 -9.39 -14.97 -12.98
N GLY A 25 -9.71 -13.83 -13.62
CA GLY A 25 -8.69 -12.92 -14.14
C GLY A 25 -7.99 -12.08 -13.06
N SER A 26 -8.69 -11.79 -11.96
CA SER A 26 -8.12 -11.10 -10.79
C SER A 26 -7.18 -12.02 -10.00
N GLN A 27 -7.60 -13.26 -9.72
CA GLN A 27 -6.75 -14.26 -9.05
C GLN A 27 -5.48 -14.57 -9.84
N SER A 28 -5.59 -14.74 -11.17
CA SER A 28 -4.39 -15.03 -11.99
C SER A 28 -3.36 -13.90 -11.96
N LEU A 29 -3.78 -12.65 -11.77
CA LEU A 29 -2.87 -11.51 -11.72
C LEU A 29 -2.14 -11.42 -10.36
N LEU A 30 -2.81 -11.76 -9.27
CA LEU A 30 -2.20 -11.81 -7.94
C LEU A 30 -1.20 -12.96 -7.78
N GLU A 31 -1.40 -14.07 -8.49
CA GLU A 31 -0.50 -15.24 -8.46
C GLU A 31 0.72 -15.08 -9.37
N LYS A 32 0.71 -14.11 -10.30
CA LYS A 32 1.81 -13.90 -11.25
C LYS A 32 3.14 -13.59 -10.53
N PRO A 33 4.27 -14.19 -10.96
CA PRO A 33 5.60 -13.88 -10.44
C PRO A 33 5.89 -12.38 -10.50
N VAL A 34 6.48 -11.84 -9.44
CA VAL A 34 6.65 -10.37 -9.31
C VAL A 34 7.57 -9.82 -10.40
N GLU A 35 8.55 -10.60 -10.84
CA GLU A 35 9.50 -10.29 -11.90
C GLU A 35 8.81 -10.12 -13.27
N GLU A 36 7.67 -10.79 -13.48
CA GLU A 36 6.92 -10.76 -14.74
C GLU A 36 5.83 -9.69 -14.79
N LEU A 37 5.59 -8.98 -13.68
CA LEU A 37 4.59 -7.92 -13.64
C LEU A 37 4.97 -6.78 -14.57
N THR A 38 4.06 -6.42 -15.48
CA THR A 38 4.20 -5.23 -16.32
C THR A 38 3.76 -3.98 -15.55
N ALA A 39 4.08 -2.79 -16.05
CA ALA A 39 3.56 -1.56 -15.45
C ALA A 39 2.03 -1.52 -15.47
N LYS A 40 1.41 -2.00 -16.56
CA LYS A 40 -0.05 -2.14 -16.67
C LYS A 40 -0.63 -3.11 -15.63
N ASP A 41 0.06 -4.19 -15.31
CA ASP A 41 -0.34 -5.12 -14.27
C ASP A 41 -0.35 -4.42 -12.90
N MET A 42 0.78 -3.77 -12.54
CA MET A 42 0.92 -3.06 -11.26
C MET A 42 -0.02 -1.86 -11.12
N ALA A 43 -0.38 -1.20 -12.23
CA ALA A 43 -1.31 -0.07 -12.23
C ALA A 43 -2.75 -0.49 -11.87
N ARG A 44 -3.07 -1.78 -12.04
CA ARG A 44 -4.35 -2.39 -11.61
C ARG A 44 -4.28 -2.97 -10.21
N MET A 45 -3.14 -2.86 -9.53
CA MET A 45 -2.95 -3.32 -8.16
C MET A 45 -3.03 -2.15 -7.19
N GLN A 46 -3.39 -2.46 -5.95
CA GLN A 46 -3.27 -1.56 -4.81
C GLN A 46 -2.66 -2.30 -3.62
N ALA A 47 -1.95 -1.56 -2.78
CA ALA A 47 -1.52 -2.05 -1.48
C ALA A 47 -2.59 -1.75 -0.43
N VAL A 48 -2.83 -2.72 0.44
CA VAL A 48 -3.69 -2.59 1.62
C VAL A 48 -2.83 -2.80 2.85
N ILE A 49 -2.80 -1.80 3.73
CA ILE A 49 -2.10 -1.84 5.01
C ILE A 49 -3.16 -1.86 6.11
N GLU A 50 -3.39 -3.04 6.70
CA GLU A 50 -4.23 -3.18 7.88
C GLU A 50 -3.41 -2.81 9.11
N THR A 51 -3.77 -1.72 9.79
CA THR A 51 -3.03 -1.24 10.96
C THR A 51 -3.77 -1.49 12.28
N SER A 52 -3.13 -1.18 13.41
CA SER A 52 -3.79 -1.10 14.71
C SER A 52 -4.81 0.04 14.83
N GLN A 53 -4.84 0.99 13.89
CA GLN A 53 -5.73 2.16 13.91
C GLN A 53 -6.74 2.20 12.75
N GLY A 54 -6.70 1.24 11.83
CA GLY A 54 -7.58 1.21 10.65
C GLY A 54 -6.84 0.77 9.40
N VAL A 55 -7.48 0.88 8.25
CA VAL A 55 -6.95 0.43 6.96
C VAL A 55 -6.48 1.62 6.14
N LEU A 56 -5.29 1.51 5.55
CA LEU A 56 -4.79 2.43 4.52
C LEU A 56 -4.74 1.68 3.20
N LYS A 57 -5.24 2.27 2.12
CA LYS A 57 -5.04 1.73 0.77
C LYS A 57 -4.37 2.74 -0.12
N PHE A 58 -3.45 2.30 -0.97
CA PHE A 58 -2.81 3.17 -1.94
C PHE A 58 -2.61 2.47 -3.29
N ARG A 59 -2.72 3.26 -4.36
CA ARG A 59 -2.41 2.82 -5.73
C ARG A 59 -0.93 3.05 -6.04
N PHE A 60 -0.40 2.27 -6.97
CA PHE A 60 0.98 2.36 -7.44
C PHE A 60 1.15 3.33 -8.63
N PHE A 61 2.38 3.81 -8.82
CA PHE A 61 2.83 4.63 -9.96
C PHE A 61 3.93 3.92 -10.77
N PRO A 62 3.60 2.82 -11.46
CA PRO A 62 4.61 1.97 -12.09
C PRO A 62 5.25 2.56 -13.35
N GLU A 63 4.65 3.58 -13.96
CA GLU A 63 5.27 4.31 -15.08
C GLU A 63 6.39 5.25 -14.60
N ASP A 64 6.30 5.73 -13.35
CA ASP A 64 7.26 6.67 -12.78
C ASP A 64 8.32 6.00 -11.91
N ALA A 65 7.97 4.90 -11.25
CA ALA A 65 8.84 4.18 -10.32
C ALA A 65 8.59 2.64 -10.37
N PRO A 66 8.83 1.99 -11.52
CA PRO A 66 8.55 0.57 -11.70
C PRO A 66 9.29 -0.33 -10.72
N ASN A 67 10.56 -0.04 -10.42
CA ASN A 67 11.36 -0.88 -9.53
C ASN A 67 10.92 -0.73 -8.08
N HIS A 68 10.55 0.47 -7.63
CA HIS A 68 10.02 0.67 -6.29
C HIS A 68 8.64 0.02 -6.12
N CYS A 69 7.75 0.13 -7.11
CA CYS A 69 6.46 -0.57 -7.09
C CYS A 69 6.66 -2.09 -6.98
N ARG A 70 7.53 -2.65 -7.83
CA ARG A 70 7.86 -4.08 -7.84
C ARG A 70 8.47 -4.54 -6.51
N ASN A 71 9.40 -3.75 -5.96
CA ASN A 71 10.02 -4.04 -4.67
C ASN A 71 9.00 -4.06 -3.53
N PHE A 72 8.11 -3.05 -3.45
CA PHE A 72 7.07 -3.02 -2.44
C PHE A 72 6.14 -4.23 -2.56
N ILE A 73 5.67 -4.54 -3.78
CA ILE A 73 4.80 -5.69 -4.07
C ILE A 73 5.48 -7.00 -3.66
N LYS A 74 6.77 -7.18 -3.97
CA LYS A 74 7.56 -8.35 -3.58
C LYS A 74 7.57 -8.53 -2.07
N LEU A 75 7.92 -7.47 -1.33
CA LEU A 75 8.02 -7.49 0.12
C LEU A 75 6.66 -7.71 0.80
N ALA A 76 5.60 -7.07 0.29
CA ALA A 76 4.24 -7.29 0.78
C ALA A 76 3.78 -8.74 0.56
N LYS A 77 3.98 -9.29 -0.64
CA LYS A 77 3.61 -10.69 -0.96
C LYS A 77 4.38 -11.72 -0.12
N SER A 78 5.60 -11.40 0.33
CA SER A 78 6.37 -12.28 1.22
C SER A 78 6.03 -12.11 2.71
N GLY A 79 5.07 -11.25 3.06
CA GLY A 79 4.72 -10.93 4.46
C GLY A 79 5.79 -10.11 5.19
N PHE A 80 6.71 -9.46 4.48
CA PHE A 80 7.85 -8.77 5.09
C PHE A 80 7.42 -7.65 6.04
N TYR A 81 6.34 -6.95 5.70
CA TYR A 81 5.85 -5.81 6.48
C TYR A 81 4.93 -6.21 7.65
N ASP A 82 4.52 -7.47 7.74
CA ASP A 82 3.59 -7.92 8.75
C ASP A 82 4.23 -7.83 10.15
N GLY A 83 3.53 -7.19 11.07
CA GLY A 83 4.00 -6.93 12.43
C GLY A 83 4.98 -5.75 12.55
N LEU A 84 5.43 -5.16 11.44
CA LEU A 84 6.29 -3.97 11.49
C LEU A 84 5.51 -2.73 11.95
N THR A 85 6.22 -1.67 12.33
CA THR A 85 5.61 -0.45 12.86
C THR A 85 5.88 0.77 11.98
N PHE A 86 5.01 1.76 12.09
CA PHE A 86 5.38 3.14 11.78
C PHE A 86 6.26 3.66 12.92
N HIS A 87 7.57 3.49 12.77
CA HIS A 87 8.55 3.73 13.84
C HIS A 87 8.85 5.22 14.03
N ARG A 88 8.45 6.08 13.08
CA ARG A 88 8.65 7.53 13.14
C ARG A 88 7.41 8.26 12.61
N VAL A 89 6.86 9.17 13.42
CA VAL A 89 5.65 9.94 13.10
C VAL A 89 5.89 11.41 13.45
N ILE A 90 5.83 12.28 12.44
CA ILE A 90 6.02 13.72 12.63
C ILE A 90 4.76 14.43 12.17
N LYS A 91 4.04 15.02 13.12
CA LYS A 91 2.82 15.78 12.86
C LYS A 91 3.05 16.87 11.82
N GLY A 92 2.17 16.96 10.82
CA GLY A 92 2.27 17.90 9.71
C GLY A 92 3.35 17.57 8.67
N PHE A 93 4.03 16.43 8.81
CA PHE A 93 5.08 16.01 7.88
C PHE A 93 4.75 14.65 7.25
N MET A 94 4.97 13.56 7.97
CA MET A 94 4.77 12.20 7.46
C MET A 94 4.69 11.14 8.57
N ILE A 95 4.25 9.94 8.18
CA ILE A 95 4.43 8.70 8.94
C ILE A 95 5.41 7.80 8.17
N GLN A 96 6.42 7.24 8.84
CA GLN A 96 7.45 6.40 8.23
C GLN A 96 7.48 5.02 8.88
N GLY A 97 7.53 3.98 8.04
CA GLY A 97 7.52 2.58 8.44
C GLY A 97 8.40 1.70 7.54
N GLY A 98 8.20 0.39 7.59
CA GLY A 98 8.91 -0.58 6.74
C GLY A 98 10.32 -0.96 7.21
N ASP A 99 10.65 -0.70 8.47
CA ASP A 99 11.92 -1.11 9.09
C ASP A 99 11.72 -2.37 9.97
N PRO A 100 12.37 -3.51 9.65
CA PRO A 100 12.30 -4.73 10.47
C PRO A 100 12.95 -4.60 11.85
N ARG A 101 13.86 -3.64 12.06
CA ARG A 101 14.44 -3.35 13.38
C ARG A 101 13.61 -2.36 14.19
N GLY A 102 12.78 -1.56 13.51
CA GLY A 102 11.96 -0.51 14.12
C GLY A 102 12.76 0.59 14.82
N ASP A 103 14.04 0.77 14.46
CA ASP A 103 14.95 1.78 15.01
C ASP A 103 15.33 2.86 13.97
N GLY A 104 14.82 2.74 12.74
CA GLY A 104 15.05 3.61 11.60
C GLY A 104 16.23 3.16 10.73
N SER A 105 16.96 2.11 11.10
CA SER A 105 18.22 1.75 10.44
C SER A 105 18.23 0.35 9.82
N GLY A 106 17.17 -0.44 9.94
CA GLY A 106 17.04 -1.71 9.22
C GLY A 106 16.49 -1.58 7.80
N GLY A 107 16.44 -2.72 7.10
CA GLY A 107 16.01 -2.82 5.71
C GLY A 107 15.92 -4.29 5.27
N PRO A 108 15.67 -4.56 3.98
CA PRO A 108 15.40 -5.91 3.47
C PRO A 108 16.68 -6.71 3.15
N GLY A 109 17.86 -6.20 3.54
CA GLY A 109 19.16 -6.80 3.22
C GLY A 109 19.75 -6.38 1.86
N TYR A 110 19.08 -5.48 1.13
CA TYR A 110 19.53 -4.92 -0.15
C TYR A 110 19.00 -3.49 -0.33
N THR A 111 19.51 -2.80 -1.34
CA THR A 111 19.03 -1.47 -1.75
C THR A 111 18.58 -1.46 -3.21
N ILE A 112 17.85 -0.43 -3.60
CA ILE A 112 17.39 -0.16 -4.96
C ILE A 112 17.75 1.27 -5.38
N ASN A 113 18.03 1.45 -6.68
CA ASN A 113 18.40 2.73 -7.25
C ASN A 113 17.21 3.71 -7.25
N ALA A 114 17.52 4.99 -7.09
CA ALA A 114 16.51 6.05 -7.15
C ALA A 114 15.77 6.09 -8.50
N GLU A 115 14.46 6.29 -8.43
CA GLU A 115 13.59 6.59 -9.58
C GLU A 115 12.92 7.94 -9.32
N PHE A 116 13.71 9.01 -9.23
CA PHE A 116 13.17 10.35 -8.97
C PHE A 116 12.27 10.79 -10.14
N ASN A 117 11.11 11.33 -9.82
CA ASN A 117 10.10 11.69 -10.81
C ASN A 117 9.45 13.05 -10.50
N SER A 118 8.54 13.50 -11.38
CA SER A 118 7.88 14.81 -11.31
C SER A 118 6.64 14.82 -10.39
N ARG A 119 6.31 13.70 -9.73
CA ARG A 119 5.14 13.66 -8.86
C ARG A 119 5.43 14.48 -7.59
N PRO A 120 4.51 15.39 -7.20
CA PRO A 120 4.66 16.15 -5.97
C PRO A 120 4.37 15.29 -4.75
N HIS A 121 5.02 15.61 -3.63
CA HIS A 121 4.67 15.06 -2.32
C HIS A 121 3.47 15.82 -1.75
N LEU A 122 2.27 15.34 -2.06
CA LEU A 122 1.01 15.85 -1.51
C LEU A 122 0.56 15.01 -0.31
N GLN A 123 -0.51 15.42 0.37
CA GLN A 123 -1.15 14.59 1.39
C GLN A 123 -1.50 13.20 0.82
N GLY A 124 -1.13 12.15 1.55
CA GLY A 124 -1.31 10.76 1.15
C GLY A 124 -0.30 10.24 0.13
N THR A 125 0.65 11.05 -0.35
CA THR A 125 1.70 10.56 -1.24
C THR A 125 2.58 9.54 -0.53
N VAL A 126 2.83 8.41 -1.19
CA VAL A 126 3.68 7.32 -0.69
C VAL A 126 5.02 7.40 -1.41
N SER A 127 6.09 7.52 -0.62
CA SER A 127 7.45 7.75 -1.12
C SER A 127 8.47 6.95 -0.31
N MET A 128 9.63 6.70 -0.90
CA MET A 128 10.64 5.79 -0.35
C MET A 128 11.63 6.52 0.53
N ALA A 129 11.82 6.02 1.75
CA ALA A 129 12.85 6.55 2.63
C ALA A 129 14.22 6.06 2.15
N ARG A 130 15.24 6.89 2.38
CA ARG A 130 16.64 6.61 2.04
C ARG A 130 17.58 7.30 3.02
N THR A 131 18.82 6.84 3.02
CA THR A 131 19.94 7.53 3.66
C THR A 131 20.39 8.72 2.77
N PRO A 132 21.47 9.45 3.11
CA PRO A 132 22.01 10.49 2.24
C PRO A 132 22.33 10.01 0.81
N ASP A 133 22.68 8.73 0.64
CA ASP A 133 22.88 8.14 -0.69
C ASP A 133 21.52 8.01 -1.42
N PRO A 134 21.35 8.63 -2.61
CA PRO A 134 20.16 8.47 -3.44
C PRO A 134 19.74 7.01 -3.70
N ASN A 135 20.70 6.09 -3.85
CA ASN A 135 20.47 4.69 -4.23
C ASN A 135 20.43 3.74 -3.03
N SER A 136 20.06 4.24 -1.86
CA SER A 136 20.02 3.48 -0.60
C SER A 136 18.62 3.11 -0.12
N ALA A 137 17.58 3.38 -0.93
CA ALA A 137 16.23 2.95 -0.61
C ALA A 137 16.17 1.42 -0.50
N GLY A 138 15.41 0.90 0.46
CA GLY A 138 15.29 -0.53 0.72
C GLY A 138 13.83 -0.94 0.88
N SER A 139 13.38 -1.07 2.12
CA SER A 139 11.99 -1.42 2.48
C SER A 139 11.26 -0.28 3.19
N GLN A 140 11.99 0.72 3.68
CA GLN A 140 11.38 1.82 4.42
C GLN A 140 10.66 2.78 3.46
N PHE A 141 9.44 3.14 3.82
CA PHE A 141 8.60 4.08 3.08
C PHE A 141 7.94 5.06 4.05
N PHE A 142 7.44 6.16 3.51
CA PHE A 142 6.65 7.13 4.26
C PHE A 142 5.40 7.56 3.49
N ILE A 143 4.41 8.04 4.24
CA ILE A 143 3.18 8.62 3.71
C ILE A 143 3.07 10.06 4.23
N CYS A 144 2.98 11.02 3.32
CA CYS A 144 2.90 12.44 3.65
C CYS A 144 1.56 12.80 4.32
N LEU A 145 1.62 13.55 5.42
CA LEU A 145 0.42 14.06 6.13
C LEU A 145 -0.07 15.38 5.52
N GLU A 146 0.84 16.17 4.95
CA GLU A 146 0.61 17.47 4.32
C GLU A 146 1.54 17.62 3.12
N PRO A 147 1.34 18.61 2.22
CA PRO A 147 2.26 18.86 1.12
C PRO A 147 3.72 19.11 1.56
N GLN A 148 4.68 18.44 0.94
CA GLN A 148 6.11 18.49 1.24
C GLN A 148 6.95 18.83 0.00
N PRO A 149 6.85 20.05 -0.56
CA PRO A 149 7.57 20.42 -1.78
C PRO A 149 9.10 20.31 -1.64
N GLY A 150 9.63 20.39 -0.41
CA GLY A 150 11.05 20.19 -0.14
C GLY A 150 11.55 18.76 -0.40
N LEU A 151 10.66 17.78 -0.58
CA LEU A 151 11.02 16.39 -0.90
C LEU A 151 10.93 16.10 -2.41
N ASP A 152 10.32 16.99 -3.19
CA ASP A 152 10.09 16.79 -4.62
C ASP A 152 11.41 16.60 -5.37
N ARG A 153 11.42 15.61 -6.28
CA ARG A 153 12.58 15.20 -7.09
C ARG A 153 13.81 14.74 -6.27
N GLN A 154 13.69 14.58 -4.95
CA GLN A 154 14.75 14.13 -4.05
C GLN A 154 14.44 12.78 -3.38
N TYR A 155 13.18 12.36 -3.42
CA TYR A 155 12.67 11.09 -2.92
C TYR A 155 11.75 10.47 -3.98
N THR A 156 11.81 9.16 -4.12
CA THR A 156 11.00 8.44 -5.13
C THR A 156 9.58 8.26 -4.64
N VAL A 157 8.67 9.02 -5.25
CA VAL A 157 7.22 8.82 -5.15
C VAL A 157 6.83 7.59 -5.98
N PHE A 158 6.21 6.59 -5.35
CA PHE A 158 5.80 5.35 -6.03
C PHE A 158 4.33 5.00 -5.81
N GLY A 159 3.59 5.79 -5.02
CA GLY A 159 2.16 5.58 -4.85
C GLY A 159 1.42 6.77 -4.24
N GLN A 160 0.10 6.64 -4.14
CA GLN A 160 -0.78 7.63 -3.56
C GLN A 160 -1.96 6.95 -2.86
N LEU A 161 -2.25 7.41 -1.63
CA LEU A 161 -3.39 6.94 -0.86
C LEU A 161 -4.70 7.13 -1.63
N THR A 162 -5.52 6.09 -1.65
CA THR A 162 -6.85 6.04 -2.26
C THR A 162 -7.96 5.93 -1.20
N GLU A 163 -7.67 5.28 -0.06
CA GLU A 163 -8.60 5.15 1.07
C GLU A 163 -7.84 5.25 2.42
N GLY A 164 -8.54 5.67 3.48
CA GLY A 164 -8.00 5.73 4.83
C GLY A 164 -7.29 7.04 5.17
N LEU A 165 -7.68 8.17 4.56
CA LEU A 165 -7.08 9.46 4.89
C LEU A 165 -7.30 9.84 6.38
N ASP A 166 -8.48 9.56 6.91
CA ASP A 166 -8.81 9.70 8.32
C ASP A 166 -7.88 8.86 9.21
N VAL A 167 -7.62 7.61 8.82
CA VAL A 167 -6.67 6.70 9.50
C VAL A 167 -5.25 7.27 9.45
N LEU A 168 -4.82 7.76 8.29
CA LEU A 168 -3.50 8.39 8.12
C LEU A 168 -3.35 9.58 9.08
N LEU A 169 -4.34 10.47 9.16
CA LEU A 169 -4.32 11.64 10.03
C LEU A 169 -4.41 11.27 11.52
N ALA A 170 -5.14 10.21 11.86
CA ALA A 170 -5.18 9.67 13.23
C ALA A 170 -3.82 9.15 13.66
N ILE A 171 -3.14 8.35 12.82
CA ILE A 171 -1.78 7.89 13.07
C ILE A 171 -0.84 9.09 13.20
N GLY A 172 -0.91 10.05 12.28
CA GLY A 172 -0.09 11.27 12.27
C GLY A 172 -0.27 12.18 13.49
N SER A 173 -1.32 11.98 14.28
CA SER A 173 -1.63 12.74 15.49
C SER A 173 -1.35 11.98 16.79
N THR A 174 -0.82 10.75 16.70
CA THR A 174 -0.49 9.95 17.89
C THR A 174 0.61 10.62 18.72
N PRO A 175 0.56 10.55 20.06
CA PRO A 175 1.67 11.01 20.91
C PRO A 175 2.98 10.29 20.56
N THR A 176 4.07 11.06 20.47
CA THR A 176 5.41 10.53 20.20
C THR A 176 6.41 10.95 21.28
N THR A 177 7.60 10.36 21.25
CA THR A 177 8.75 10.79 22.06
C THR A 177 9.24 12.20 21.71
N GLY A 178 8.72 12.81 20.64
CA GLY A 178 9.10 14.14 20.16
C GLY A 178 10.47 14.19 19.49
N PRO A 179 10.86 15.35 18.95
CA PRO A 179 12.11 15.49 18.16
C PRO A 179 13.38 15.29 19.00
N ASN A 180 13.29 15.50 20.32
CA ASN A 180 14.39 15.28 21.27
C ASN A 180 14.29 13.91 21.97
N GLY A 181 13.37 13.05 21.52
CA GLY A 181 13.17 11.71 22.04
C GLY A 181 14.28 10.73 21.66
N SER A 182 14.33 9.59 22.35
CA SER A 182 15.24 8.49 22.02
C SER A 182 14.47 7.17 21.84
N PRO A 183 14.26 6.70 20.60
CA PRO A 183 14.54 7.39 19.33
C PRO A 183 13.55 8.55 19.08
N PRO A 184 13.90 9.53 18.23
CA PRO A 184 13.09 10.71 18.01
C PRO A 184 11.80 10.37 17.26
N ASP A 185 10.72 11.09 17.60
CA ASP A 185 9.41 11.03 16.94
C ASP A 185 8.77 9.63 16.90
N ARG A 186 9.17 8.75 17.81
CA ARG A 186 8.61 7.40 17.91
C ARG A 186 7.26 7.44 18.61
N PRO A 187 6.20 6.81 18.05
CA PRO A 187 4.93 6.69 18.75
C PRO A 187 5.07 6.04 20.12
N LEU A 188 4.46 6.65 21.16
CA LEU A 188 4.48 6.11 22.53
C LEU A 188 3.72 4.79 22.62
N LYS A 189 2.63 4.67 21.84
CA LYS A 189 1.94 3.41 21.59
C LYS A 189 2.27 2.96 20.16
N PRO A 190 2.86 1.77 19.96
CA PRO A 190 3.20 1.28 18.63
C PRO A 190 1.99 1.25 17.68
N VAL A 191 2.18 1.81 16.48
CA VAL A 191 1.23 1.68 15.38
C VAL A 191 1.73 0.56 14.48
N VAL A 192 1.09 -0.60 14.60
CA VAL A 192 1.52 -1.86 13.97
C VAL A 192 0.79 -2.03 12.65
N MET A 193 1.53 -2.36 11.59
CA MET A 193 0.99 -2.93 10.35
C MET A 193 0.70 -4.40 10.62
N LYS A 194 -0.55 -4.72 10.95
CA LYS A 194 -0.98 -6.09 11.26
C LYS A 194 -0.83 -7.01 10.04
N LYS A 195 -1.14 -6.47 8.87
CA LYS A 195 -1.03 -7.16 7.60
C LYS A 195 -0.81 -6.16 6.46
N VAL A 196 0.07 -6.49 5.53
CA VAL A 196 0.25 -5.74 4.28
C VAL A 196 0.12 -6.68 3.09
N HIS A 197 -0.90 -6.48 2.27
CA HIS A 197 -1.16 -7.34 1.12
C HIS A 197 -1.54 -6.54 -0.12
N ILE A 198 -1.54 -7.23 -1.26
CA ILE A 198 -1.86 -6.66 -2.57
C ILE A 198 -3.23 -7.14 -3.00
N GLU A 199 -4.06 -6.20 -3.46
CA GLU A 199 -5.36 -6.46 -4.05
C GLU A 199 -5.40 -5.92 -5.49
N ILE A 200 -6.35 -6.39 -6.29
CA ILE A 200 -6.65 -5.77 -7.58
C ILE A 200 -7.60 -4.60 -7.29
N ALA A 201 -7.25 -3.41 -7.79
CA ALA A 201 -8.14 -2.26 -7.77
C ALA A 201 -9.29 -2.49 -8.76
N ASP A 202 -10.52 -2.30 -8.28
CA ASP A 202 -11.74 -2.41 -9.10
C ASP A 202 -11.85 -1.29 -10.15
#